data_AF-A0A4U0X866-F1
#
_entry.id   AF-A0A4U0X866-F1
#
_cell.length_a   1.000
_cell.length_b   1.000
_cell.length_c   1.000
_cell.angle_alpha   90.00
_cell.angle_beta   90.00
_cell.angle_gamma   90.00
#
_symmetry.space_group_name_H-M   'P 1'
#
loop_
_entity.id
_entity.type
_entity.pdbx_description
1 polymer ?
#
loop_
_entity_poly.entity_id
_entity_poly.type
_entity_poly.pdbx_seq_one_letter_code
_entity_poly.pdbx_strand_id
1 'polypeptide(L)'
;MGGLVFSQPGSDGEPALKTPRMSPEVYRKLKAKYLKLFEAIYAIVIVAPEAVGKTDYGDVDFLVEGPRSDQRPAETAEGLGAKRFFHNSESVSFAVPLPSEQNIVGNAEKAYAQIDVRICQPGTIRWQCFLQSYGDLWQILGVVNRHVGLTANDRGLHVRLAELESTDWRGSLVFLTDDPTATMAFLGLDAVAYETGFKTEEEAFAWIRSSRFFSKAVFEQRQEKSDDRRRVKTRGMYRRFVEEFIPCQPGVDSSELVMSRGEVLSAALTTFSKQEEYKRMTDTYRAALAEKTLFEKIAYTIPLTDDKLNLVLRGMKRWVFFDHGRPCLRNEAELDDNKQPVWSQALSPDGEDEVLRWVKDNWLEVKSREQGRVNKAKSARKRERENQERADRERKEKKGRSRDEEDEERVMPWNRTVTSQCG
;
A
#
# COMPACT_ATOMS: atom_id res chain seq x y z
N MET A 1 19.82 -11.60 0.59
CA MET A 1 20.97 -11.22 -0.25
C MET A 1 20.52 -10.09 -1.16
N GLY A 2 21.14 -8.90 -1.04
CA GLY A 2 20.98 -7.77 -1.98
C GLY A 2 22.05 -7.82 -3.08
N GLY A 3 22.00 -6.89 -4.05
CA GLY A 3 22.98 -6.77 -5.13
C GLY A 3 22.74 -7.64 -6.38
N LEU A 4 21.51 -8.08 -6.62
CA LEU A 4 21.17 -9.00 -7.72
C LEU A 4 20.37 -8.34 -8.85
N VAL A 5 20.20 -7.02 -8.83
CA VAL A 5 19.35 -6.33 -9.82
C VAL A 5 19.90 -6.52 -11.23
N PHE A 6 21.23 -6.60 -11.37
CA PHE A 6 21.89 -6.72 -12.66
C PHE A 6 22.29 -8.15 -13.05
N SER A 7 21.99 -9.15 -12.21
CA SER A 7 22.35 -10.55 -12.49
C SER A 7 21.43 -11.23 -13.51
N GLN A 8 20.40 -10.52 -13.97
CA GLN A 8 19.51 -10.94 -15.04
C GLN A 8 19.75 -10.10 -16.31
N PRO A 9 19.43 -10.64 -17.50
CA PRO A 9 19.42 -9.87 -18.75
C PRO A 9 18.52 -8.64 -18.67
N GLY A 10 18.85 -7.60 -19.43
CA GLY A 10 18.03 -6.39 -19.56
C GLY A 10 16.79 -6.62 -20.42
N SER A 11 15.84 -5.68 -20.36
CA SER A 11 14.59 -5.72 -21.15
C SER A 11 14.84 -5.80 -22.67
N ASP A 12 15.97 -5.26 -23.12
CA ASP A 12 16.31 -5.09 -24.53
C ASP A 12 17.22 -6.22 -25.04
N GLY A 13 17.32 -7.33 -24.31
CA GLY A 13 18.19 -8.45 -24.63
C GLY A 13 19.66 -8.23 -24.25
N GLU A 14 19.98 -7.14 -23.54
CA GLU A 14 21.31 -6.91 -23.00
C GLU A 14 21.74 -8.04 -22.04
N PRO A 15 22.99 -8.52 -22.11
CA PRO A 15 23.45 -9.58 -21.24
C PRO A 15 23.41 -9.17 -19.75
N ALA A 16 23.37 -10.17 -18.87
CA ALA A 16 23.55 -9.93 -17.43
C ALA A 16 24.92 -9.31 -17.16
N LEU A 17 25.00 -8.43 -16.16
CA LEU A 17 26.26 -7.84 -15.74
C LEU A 17 26.85 -8.64 -14.58
N LYS A 18 28.18 -8.76 -14.57
CA LYS A 18 28.91 -9.40 -13.47
C LYS A 18 28.99 -8.44 -12.28
N THR A 19 28.21 -8.71 -11.23
CA THR A 19 28.19 -7.96 -9.97
C THR A 19 28.67 -8.82 -8.79
N PRO A 20 30.00 -9.04 -8.63
CA PRO A 20 30.53 -9.87 -7.57
C PRO A 20 30.36 -9.20 -6.19
N ARG A 21 30.47 -10.01 -5.13
CA ARG A 21 30.52 -9.48 -3.75
C ARG A 21 31.77 -8.62 -3.56
N MET A 22 31.62 -7.50 -2.88
CA MET A 22 32.67 -6.54 -2.57
C MET A 22 33.30 -6.82 -1.20
N SER A 23 34.61 -6.60 -1.09
CA SER A 23 35.30 -6.61 0.21
C SER A 23 34.94 -5.36 1.02
N PRO A 24 35.14 -5.36 2.35
CA PRO A 24 34.87 -4.19 3.18
C PRO A 24 35.65 -2.95 2.74
N GLU A 25 36.86 -3.12 2.22
CA GLU A 25 37.68 -2.01 1.71
C GLU A 25 37.07 -1.38 0.46
N VAL A 26 36.70 -2.20 -0.53
CA VAL A 26 36.08 -1.71 -1.76
C VAL A 26 34.73 -1.08 -1.49
N TYR A 27 33.91 -1.71 -0.64
CA TYR A 27 32.64 -1.15 -0.19
C TYR A 27 32.84 0.24 0.42
N ARG A 28 33.78 0.41 1.36
CA ARG A 28 34.08 1.71 1.99
C ARG A 28 34.55 2.76 0.99
N LYS A 29 35.42 2.38 0.04
CA LYS A 29 35.87 3.30 -1.04
C LYS A 29 34.69 3.77 -1.90
N LEU A 30 33.81 2.87 -2.32
CA LEU A 30 32.64 3.22 -3.15
C LEU A 30 31.61 4.03 -2.35
N LYS A 31 31.29 3.63 -1.12
CA LYS A 31 30.42 4.38 -0.21
C LYS A 31 30.88 5.83 -0.05
N ALA A 32 32.16 6.05 0.25
CA ALA A 32 32.71 7.40 0.41
C ALA A 32 32.68 8.23 -0.89
N LYS A 33 32.96 7.58 -2.04
CA LYS A 33 32.91 8.24 -3.36
C LYS A 33 31.49 8.70 -3.69
N TYR A 34 30.52 7.78 -3.62
CA TYR A 34 29.15 8.05 -4.06
C TYR A 34 28.37 8.90 -3.06
N LEU A 35 28.69 8.85 -1.76
CA LEU A 35 28.15 9.78 -0.77
C LEU A 35 28.38 11.23 -1.20
N LYS A 36 29.62 11.60 -1.52
CA LYS A 36 29.96 12.96 -1.97
C LYS A 36 29.27 13.36 -3.27
N LEU A 37 29.10 12.42 -4.19
CA LEU A 37 28.41 12.67 -5.46
C LEU A 37 26.91 12.92 -5.23
N PHE A 38 26.27 12.11 -4.39
CA PHE A 38 24.85 12.29 -4.10
C PHE A 38 24.57 13.52 -3.23
N GLU A 39 25.49 13.95 -2.35
CA GLU A 39 25.36 15.21 -1.60
C GLU A 39 25.29 16.45 -2.51
N ALA A 40 25.88 16.37 -3.70
CA ALA A 40 25.78 17.41 -4.73
C ALA A 40 24.43 17.40 -5.46
N ILE A 41 23.71 16.27 -5.46
CA ILE A 41 22.45 16.06 -6.19
C ILE A 41 21.23 16.21 -5.27
N TYR A 42 21.37 15.84 -4.00
CA TYR A 42 20.29 15.80 -3.01
C TYR A 42 20.61 16.67 -1.79
N ALA A 43 19.57 17.19 -1.15
CA ALA A 43 19.68 18.01 0.05
C ALA A 43 20.14 17.16 1.25
N ILE A 44 19.65 15.93 1.35
CA ILE A 44 19.97 14.99 2.43
C ILE A 44 20.34 13.64 1.80
N VAL A 45 21.46 13.08 2.24
CA VAL A 45 21.91 11.74 1.88
C VAL A 45 22.28 10.99 3.15
N ILE A 46 21.72 9.81 3.35
CA ILE A 46 21.97 8.95 4.50
C ILE A 46 22.34 7.56 4.00
N VAL A 47 23.31 6.93 4.66
CA VAL A 47 23.58 5.49 4.50
C VAL A 47 23.21 4.81 5.81
N ALA A 48 22.27 3.86 5.75
CA ALA A 48 21.87 3.12 6.93
C ALA A 48 23.08 2.32 7.47
N PRO A 49 23.25 2.23 8.81
CA PRO A 49 24.22 1.33 9.43
C PRO A 49 24.11 -0.09 8.88
N GLU A 50 25.25 -0.69 8.52
CA GLU A 50 25.27 -2.02 7.93
C GLU A 50 24.95 -3.11 8.95
N ALA A 51 24.56 -4.30 8.46
CA ALA A 51 24.46 -5.48 9.32
C ALA A 51 25.81 -5.79 9.98
N VAL A 52 25.77 -6.05 11.28
CA VAL A 52 26.96 -6.26 12.10
C VAL A 52 27.76 -7.48 11.62
N GLY A 53 29.08 -7.38 11.60
CA GLY A 53 29.96 -8.51 11.25
C GLY A 53 29.98 -8.91 9.77
N LYS A 54 29.42 -8.09 8.85
CA LYS A 54 29.49 -8.36 7.41
C LYS A 54 30.93 -8.40 6.90
N THR A 55 31.32 -9.54 6.33
CA THR A 55 32.62 -9.76 5.68
C THR A 55 32.60 -9.43 4.20
N ASP A 56 31.42 -9.32 3.57
CA ASP A 56 31.26 -8.92 2.18
C ASP A 56 29.92 -8.18 1.92
N TYR A 57 29.83 -7.50 0.77
CA TYR A 57 28.72 -6.61 0.40
C TYR A 57 28.26 -6.85 -1.04
N GLY A 58 26.95 -6.76 -1.33
CA GLY A 58 26.43 -6.95 -2.69
C GLY A 58 26.17 -5.65 -3.42
N ASP A 59 25.91 -4.61 -2.64
CA ASP A 59 25.37 -3.33 -3.02
C ASP A 59 25.88 -2.27 -2.04
N VAL A 60 25.72 -1.00 -2.43
CA VAL A 60 25.82 0.16 -1.54
C VAL A 60 24.48 0.89 -1.57
N ASP A 61 23.76 0.85 -0.46
CA ASP A 61 22.46 1.48 -0.31
C ASP A 61 22.58 2.95 0.18
N PHE A 62 21.92 3.86 -0.53
CA PHE A 62 21.76 5.25 -0.16
C PHE A 62 20.28 5.59 -0.02
N LEU A 63 19.95 6.33 1.02
CA LEU A 63 18.67 7.00 1.18
C LEU A 63 18.89 8.48 0.85
N VAL A 64 18.03 9.06 0.03
CA VAL A 64 18.16 10.45 -0.40
C VAL A 64 16.83 11.19 -0.30
N GLU A 65 16.89 12.48 0.01
CA GLU A 65 15.71 13.35 0.11
C GLU A 65 16.03 14.74 -0.45
N GLY A 66 15.03 15.37 -1.07
CA GLY A 66 15.11 16.75 -1.57
C GLY A 66 16.09 16.90 -2.74
N PRO A 67 15.74 16.45 -3.97
CA PRO A 67 16.58 16.68 -5.14
C PRO A 67 16.84 18.18 -5.33
N ARG A 68 18.10 18.55 -5.56
CA ARG A 68 18.55 19.95 -5.74
C ARG A 68 18.29 20.48 -7.14
N SER A 69 18.02 19.58 -8.09
CA SER A 69 17.65 19.89 -9.47
C SER A 69 16.73 18.79 -9.99
N ASP A 70 16.03 19.07 -11.08
CA ASP A 70 15.16 18.10 -11.76
C ASP A 70 15.94 17.08 -12.61
N GLN A 71 17.18 16.76 -12.21
CA GLN A 71 18.04 15.80 -12.91
C GLN A 71 17.34 14.45 -13.02
N ARG A 72 17.28 13.94 -14.26
CA ARG A 72 16.66 12.65 -14.54
C ARG A 72 17.61 11.51 -14.15
N PRO A 73 17.09 10.32 -13.79
CA PRO A 73 17.93 9.15 -13.47
C PRO A 73 18.99 8.81 -14.55
N ALA A 74 18.69 9.05 -15.83
CA ALA A 74 19.63 8.84 -16.93
C ALA A 74 20.84 9.81 -16.89
N GLU A 75 20.60 11.07 -16.54
CA GLU A 75 21.65 12.10 -16.40
C GLU A 75 22.54 11.78 -15.19
N THR A 76 21.92 11.34 -14.08
CA THR A 76 22.65 10.80 -12.93
C THR A 76 23.49 9.58 -13.33
N ALA A 77 22.92 8.62 -14.06
CA ALA A 77 23.64 7.43 -14.51
C ALA A 77 24.87 7.77 -15.33
N GLU A 78 24.76 8.72 -16.26
CA GLU A 78 25.87 9.23 -17.08
C GLU A 78 26.95 9.87 -16.20
N GLY A 79 26.57 10.76 -15.27
CA GLY A 79 27.50 11.40 -14.33
C GLY A 79 28.22 10.42 -13.40
N LEU A 80 27.58 9.30 -13.07
CA LEU A 80 28.19 8.21 -12.28
C LEU A 80 29.09 7.29 -13.12
N GLY A 81 29.05 7.39 -14.46
CA GLY A 81 29.68 6.43 -15.36
C GLY A 81 29.05 5.03 -15.27
N ALA A 82 27.76 4.96 -14.96
CA ALA A 82 27.04 3.69 -14.84
C ALA A 82 26.89 3.03 -16.20
N LYS A 83 27.16 1.73 -16.28
CA LYS A 83 26.97 0.94 -17.50
C LYS A 83 25.49 0.71 -17.81
N ARG A 84 24.71 0.53 -16.75
CA ARG A 84 23.26 0.28 -16.81
C ARG A 84 22.64 0.80 -15.51
N PHE A 85 21.39 1.21 -15.58
CA PHE A 85 20.60 1.53 -14.40
C PHE A 85 19.19 0.96 -14.54
N PHE A 86 18.54 0.71 -13.42
CA PHE A 86 17.13 0.37 -13.34
C PHE A 86 16.46 1.37 -12.41
N HIS A 87 15.29 1.84 -12.79
CA HIS A 87 14.52 2.77 -11.96
C HIS A 87 13.09 2.27 -11.78
N ASN A 88 12.56 2.45 -10.59
CA ASN A 88 11.13 2.36 -10.31
C ASN A 88 10.66 3.69 -9.68
N SER A 89 9.45 3.74 -9.12
CA SER A 89 8.90 4.98 -8.54
C SER A 89 9.65 5.49 -7.31
N GLU A 90 10.35 4.63 -6.56
CA GLU A 90 10.95 4.97 -5.26
C GLU A 90 12.47 4.72 -5.19
N SER A 91 13.04 3.96 -6.13
CA SER A 91 14.45 3.61 -6.10
C SER A 91 15.07 3.54 -7.48
N VAL A 92 16.36 3.86 -7.54
CA VAL A 92 17.21 3.72 -8.73
C VAL A 92 18.43 2.89 -8.37
N SER A 93 18.70 1.83 -9.12
CA SER A 93 19.89 0.99 -9.00
C SER A 93 20.82 1.30 -10.15
N PHE A 94 22.12 1.47 -9.88
CA PHE A 94 23.16 1.77 -10.88
C PHE A 94 24.25 0.68 -10.87
N ALA A 95 24.66 0.21 -12.04
CA ALA A 95 25.81 -0.67 -12.22
C ALA A 95 27.04 0.15 -12.57
N VAL A 96 27.92 0.39 -11.61
CA VAL A 96 29.13 1.23 -11.79
C VAL A 96 30.40 0.37 -11.85
N PRO A 97 31.43 0.74 -12.63
CA PRO A 97 32.64 -0.06 -12.74
C PRO A 97 33.33 -0.28 -11.38
N LEU A 98 33.76 -1.51 -11.10
CA LEU A 98 34.59 -1.82 -9.94
C LEU A 98 36.02 -1.29 -10.11
N PRO A 99 36.70 -0.87 -9.03
CA PRO A 99 38.11 -0.49 -9.07
C PRO A 99 39.00 -1.63 -9.58
N SER A 100 40.04 -1.28 -10.33
CA SER A 100 40.94 -2.18 -11.07
C SER A 100 41.54 -3.32 -10.24
N GLU A 101 41.77 -3.11 -8.95
CA GLU A 101 42.40 -4.04 -8.01
C GLU A 101 41.59 -5.34 -7.78
N GLN A 102 40.28 -5.34 -8.07
CA GLN A 102 39.43 -6.54 -8.03
C GLN A 102 39.17 -7.18 -9.41
N ASN A 103 39.69 -6.61 -10.50
CA ASN A 103 39.61 -7.23 -11.84
C ASN A 103 40.70 -8.30 -12.08
N ILE A 104 41.44 -8.73 -11.03
CA ILE A 104 42.69 -9.50 -11.16
C ILE A 104 42.50 -11.02 -11.36
N VAL A 105 41.29 -11.57 -11.30
CA VAL A 105 41.10 -13.01 -11.57
C VAL A 105 40.54 -13.26 -12.97
N GLY A 106 41.45 -13.28 -13.95
CA GLY A 106 41.42 -14.21 -15.09
C GLY A 106 40.32 -14.10 -16.15
N ASN A 107 39.49 -13.06 -16.19
CA ASN A 107 38.48 -12.90 -17.25
C ASN A 107 38.48 -11.49 -17.84
N ALA A 108 38.47 -11.38 -19.17
CA ALA A 108 38.48 -10.12 -19.93
C ALA A 108 37.22 -9.25 -19.76
N GLU A 109 36.27 -9.66 -18.91
CA GLU A 109 34.99 -8.99 -18.69
C GLU A 109 35.05 -8.02 -17.49
N LYS A 110 34.66 -6.76 -17.74
CA LYS A 110 34.54 -5.73 -16.69
C LYS A 110 33.49 -6.14 -15.65
N ALA A 111 33.86 -6.06 -14.36
CA ALA A 111 32.94 -6.26 -13.25
C ALA A 111 32.37 -4.92 -12.74
N TYR A 112 31.18 -4.97 -12.14
CA TYR A 112 30.43 -3.79 -11.68
C TYR A 112 30.00 -3.93 -10.22
N ALA A 113 29.86 -2.80 -9.53
CA ALA A 113 29.20 -2.69 -8.23
C ALA A 113 27.77 -2.17 -8.43
N GLN A 114 26.85 -2.63 -7.59
CA GLN A 114 25.49 -2.10 -7.54
C GLN A 114 25.44 -0.95 -6.52
N ILE A 115 24.99 0.22 -6.96
CA ILE A 115 24.70 1.38 -6.11
C ILE A 115 23.20 1.59 -6.12
N ASP A 116 22.55 1.37 -4.98
CA ASP A 116 21.10 1.50 -4.83
C ASP A 116 20.78 2.83 -4.16
N VAL A 117 19.90 3.60 -4.76
CA VAL A 117 19.47 4.92 -4.28
C VAL A 117 17.97 4.89 -4.08
N ARG A 118 17.52 4.98 -2.83
CA ARG A 118 16.12 5.11 -2.49
C ARG A 118 15.77 6.58 -2.26
N ILE A 119 14.80 7.06 -3.02
CA ILE A 119 14.29 8.43 -2.93
C ILE A 119 13.18 8.44 -1.87
N CYS A 120 13.43 9.12 -0.76
CA CYS A 120 12.50 9.27 0.34
C CYS A 120 11.58 10.47 0.14
N GLN A 121 10.34 10.35 0.62
CA GLN A 121 9.41 11.47 0.69
C GLN A 121 9.92 12.50 1.72
N PRO A 122 9.62 13.79 1.56
CA PRO A 122 10.04 14.83 2.50
C PRO A 122 9.70 14.47 3.96
N GLY A 123 10.71 14.53 4.83
CA GLY A 123 10.60 14.23 6.27
C GLY A 123 10.69 12.75 6.64
N THR A 124 10.70 11.81 5.69
CA THR A 124 10.61 10.37 5.98
C THR A 124 11.97 9.66 6.06
N ILE A 125 13.06 10.32 5.63
CA ILE A 125 14.36 9.67 5.45
C ILE A 125 14.92 9.04 6.74
N ARG A 126 14.70 9.67 7.90
CA ARG A 126 15.17 9.15 9.19
C ARG A 126 14.45 7.86 9.59
N TRP A 127 13.14 7.81 9.40
CA TRP A 127 12.34 6.61 9.64
C TRP A 127 12.76 5.46 8.70
N GLN A 128 12.96 5.77 7.41
CA GLN A 128 13.42 4.78 6.43
C GLN A 128 14.82 4.26 6.76
N CYS A 129 15.73 5.14 7.21
CA CYS A 129 17.05 4.74 7.71
C CYS A 129 16.92 3.78 8.87
N PHE A 130 16.07 4.12 9.85
CA PHE A 130 15.84 3.28 11.01
C PHE A 130 15.37 1.87 10.62
N LEU A 131 14.38 1.75 9.72
CA LEU A 131 13.86 0.46 9.24
C LEU A 131 14.88 -0.41 8.49
N GLN A 132 15.90 0.20 7.89
CA GLN A 132 16.91 -0.48 7.08
C GLN A 132 18.23 -0.72 7.84
N SER A 133 18.38 -0.12 9.01
CA SER A 133 19.60 -0.20 9.82
C SER A 133 19.85 -1.60 10.37
N TYR A 134 21.12 -1.98 10.45
CA TYR A 134 21.59 -3.22 11.09
C TYR A 134 20.95 -4.49 10.51
N GLY A 135 20.64 -4.50 9.21
CA GLY A 135 20.20 -5.70 8.50
C GLY A 135 18.76 -6.12 8.84
N ASP A 136 18.61 -7.20 9.60
CA ASP A 136 17.28 -7.78 9.90
C ASP A 136 16.70 -7.31 11.24
N LEU A 137 17.29 -6.28 11.87
CA LEU A 137 16.92 -5.76 13.19
C LEU A 137 15.42 -5.48 13.30
N TRP A 138 14.86 -4.75 12.34
CA TRP A 138 13.44 -4.40 12.34
C TRP A 138 12.51 -5.56 11.99
N GLN A 139 12.97 -6.52 11.19
CA GLN A 139 12.22 -7.73 10.90
C GLN A 139 12.09 -8.60 12.15
N ILE A 140 13.12 -8.62 13.00
CA ILE A 140 13.09 -9.28 14.31
C ILE A 140 12.16 -8.51 15.26
N LEU A 141 12.34 -7.20 15.43
CA LEU A 141 11.46 -6.36 16.27
C LEU A 141 9.98 -6.49 15.87
N GLY A 142 9.69 -6.55 14.57
CA GLY A 142 8.33 -6.72 14.06
C GLY A 142 7.69 -8.07 14.44
N VAL A 143 8.49 -9.11 14.70
CA VAL A 143 8.00 -10.40 15.20
C VAL A 143 7.83 -10.35 16.71
N VAL A 144 8.79 -9.77 17.43
CA VAL A 144 8.73 -9.56 18.89
C VAL A 144 7.47 -8.80 19.27
N ASN A 145 7.23 -7.65 18.64
CA ASN A 145 6.15 -6.73 18.99
C ASN A 145 4.77 -7.15 18.45
N ARG A 146 4.69 -8.23 17.66
CA ARG A 146 3.46 -8.61 16.95
C ARG A 146 2.30 -8.94 17.89
N HIS A 147 2.59 -9.66 18.97
CA HIS A 147 1.58 -10.18 19.90
C HIS A 147 0.87 -9.05 20.67
N VAL A 148 1.57 -7.95 20.96
CA VAL A 148 1.00 -6.75 21.58
C VAL A 148 0.33 -5.79 20.57
N GLY A 149 0.21 -6.18 19.31
CA GLY A 149 -0.51 -5.40 18.31
C GLY A 149 0.27 -4.25 17.70
N LEU A 150 1.58 -4.13 17.95
CA LEU A 150 2.41 -3.10 17.32
C LEU A 150 2.92 -3.57 15.96
N THR A 151 3.05 -2.64 15.03
CA THR A 151 3.62 -2.87 13.70
C THR A 151 4.29 -1.62 13.16
N ALA A 152 5.37 -1.80 12.42
CA ALA A 152 6.03 -0.73 11.68
C ALA A 152 5.80 -0.93 10.18
N ASN A 153 5.58 0.16 9.45
CA ASN A 153 5.58 0.19 7.98
C ASN A 153 6.40 1.40 7.51
N ASP A 154 6.42 1.66 6.21
CA ASP A 154 7.10 2.79 5.57
C ASP A 154 6.66 4.18 6.09
N ARG A 155 5.49 4.28 6.74
CA ARG A 155 4.96 5.53 7.29
C ARG A 155 5.29 5.74 8.76
N GLY A 156 5.52 4.69 9.55
CA GLY A 156 5.73 4.83 10.99
C GLY A 156 5.41 3.59 11.81
N LEU A 157 5.51 3.74 13.12
CA LEU A 157 4.99 2.80 14.10
C LEU A 157 3.47 2.99 14.26
N HIS A 158 2.76 1.87 14.35
CA HIS A 158 1.31 1.82 14.49
C HIS A 158 0.93 0.83 15.59
N VAL A 159 -0.19 1.10 16.28
CA VAL A 159 -0.90 0.10 17.07
C VAL A 159 -2.13 -0.36 16.31
N ARG A 160 -2.37 -1.67 16.29
CA ARG A 160 -3.51 -2.28 15.61
C ARG A 160 -4.70 -2.42 16.54
N LEU A 161 -5.89 -2.17 16.04
CA LEU A 161 -7.14 -2.42 16.77
C LEU A 161 -7.63 -3.83 16.48
N ALA A 162 -7.58 -4.71 17.49
CA ALA A 162 -7.86 -6.14 17.32
C ALA A 162 -9.25 -6.40 16.72
N GLU A 163 -10.25 -5.61 17.13
CA GLU A 163 -11.62 -5.67 16.61
C GLU A 163 -11.74 -5.34 15.10
N LEU A 164 -10.82 -4.56 14.54
CA LEU A 164 -10.84 -4.19 13.12
C LEU A 164 -9.99 -5.11 12.24
N GLU A 165 -9.00 -5.83 12.79
CA GLU A 165 -7.99 -6.55 12.00
C GLU A 165 -8.56 -7.57 10.99
N SER A 166 -9.63 -8.28 11.36
CA SER A 166 -10.23 -9.34 10.54
C SER A 166 -11.07 -8.81 9.37
N THR A 167 -11.56 -7.58 9.49
CA THR A 167 -12.49 -6.96 8.53
C THR A 167 -11.77 -5.94 7.66
N ASP A 168 -10.98 -5.07 8.28
CA ASP A 168 -10.19 -4.06 7.60
C ASP A 168 -8.82 -3.91 8.29
N TRP A 169 -7.86 -4.70 7.82
CA TRP A 169 -6.49 -4.63 8.31
C TRP A 169 -5.89 -3.23 8.23
N ARG A 170 -6.12 -2.51 7.12
CA ARG A 170 -5.54 -1.17 6.94
C ARG A 170 -6.23 -0.16 7.85
N GLY A 171 -7.55 -0.23 7.95
CA GLY A 171 -8.35 0.56 8.88
C GLY A 171 -8.12 0.22 10.35
N SER A 172 -7.47 -0.91 10.68
CA SER A 172 -7.10 -1.23 12.06
C SER A 172 -5.89 -0.45 12.58
N LEU A 173 -5.14 0.25 11.72
CA LEU A 173 -3.87 0.88 12.06
C LEU A 173 -4.07 2.30 12.61
N VAL A 174 -3.77 2.51 13.89
CA VAL A 174 -3.62 3.85 14.48
C VAL A 174 -2.15 4.24 14.38
N PHE A 175 -1.85 5.30 13.63
CA PHE A 175 -0.50 5.86 13.54
C PHE A 175 -0.06 6.41 14.89
N LEU A 176 1.15 6.07 15.34
CA LEU A 176 1.72 6.52 16.60
C LEU A 176 2.79 7.60 16.37
N THR A 177 3.84 7.24 15.63
CA THR A 177 4.99 8.11 15.36
C THR A 177 5.82 7.56 14.21
N ASP A 178 6.51 8.44 13.49
CA ASP A 178 7.58 8.14 12.53
C ASP A 178 8.96 8.57 13.06
N ASP A 179 9.05 9.00 14.32
CA ASP A 179 10.31 9.34 14.97
C ASP A 179 10.99 8.08 15.54
N PRO A 180 12.20 7.73 15.09
CA PRO A 180 12.96 6.61 15.63
C PRO A 180 13.17 6.69 17.15
N THR A 181 13.45 7.88 17.67
CA THR A 181 13.76 8.06 19.10
C THR A 181 12.51 7.85 19.96
N ALA A 182 11.37 8.44 19.58
CA ALA A 182 10.09 8.18 20.25
C ALA A 182 9.67 6.71 20.15
N THR A 183 9.94 6.04 19.02
CA THR A 183 9.70 4.61 18.86
C THR A 183 10.55 3.78 19.82
N MET A 184 11.86 4.03 19.89
CA MET A 184 12.75 3.32 20.82
C MET A 184 12.35 3.55 22.27
N ALA A 185 12.03 4.80 22.64
CA ALA A 185 11.56 5.13 23.98
C ALA A 185 10.28 4.36 24.35
N PHE A 186 9.30 4.28 23.45
CA PHE A 186 8.06 3.54 23.70
C PHE A 186 8.29 2.03 23.83
N LEU A 187 9.18 1.48 23.00
CA LEU A 187 9.60 0.08 23.06
C LEU A 187 10.55 -0.22 24.24
N GLY A 188 10.97 0.79 25.03
CA GLY A 188 11.92 0.62 26.13
C GLY A 188 13.34 0.26 25.67
N LEU A 189 13.72 0.67 24.46
CA LEU A 189 15.01 0.39 23.85
C LEU A 189 15.98 1.55 24.05
N ASP A 190 17.26 1.23 24.24
CA ASP A 190 18.32 2.22 24.45
C ASP A 190 18.70 2.91 23.12
N ALA A 191 18.28 4.17 22.97
CA ALA A 191 18.58 4.98 21.80
C ALA A 191 20.08 5.29 21.65
N VAL A 192 20.80 5.47 22.75
CA VAL A 192 22.23 5.79 22.74
C VAL A 192 23.03 4.59 22.26
N ALA A 193 22.67 3.38 22.70
CA ALA A 193 23.28 2.15 22.21
C ALA A 193 23.05 1.96 20.70
N TYR A 194 21.82 2.24 20.23
CA TYR A 194 21.50 2.19 18.80
C TYR A 194 22.31 3.21 17.99
N GLU A 195 22.41 4.47 18.45
CA GLU A 195 23.17 5.53 17.75
C GLU A 195 24.68 5.28 17.76
N THR A 196 25.21 4.74 18.86
CA THR A 196 26.64 4.37 18.97
C THR A 196 26.98 3.21 18.04
N GLY A 197 26.00 2.32 17.82
CA GLY A 197 26.10 1.14 16.99
C GLY A 197 26.67 -0.09 17.70
N PHE A 198 26.39 -1.25 17.10
CA PHE A 198 26.74 -2.56 17.65
C PHE A 198 28.01 -3.11 17.01
N LYS A 199 28.90 -3.68 17.83
CA LYS A 199 30.14 -4.32 17.38
C LYS A 199 29.94 -5.78 16.99
N THR A 200 29.02 -6.47 17.66
CA THR A 200 28.68 -7.87 17.35
C THR A 200 27.18 -8.07 17.19
N GLU A 201 26.77 -9.16 16.55
CA GLU A 201 25.34 -9.49 16.43
C GLU A 201 24.73 -9.79 17.80
N GLU A 202 25.50 -10.36 18.74
CA GLU A 202 25.06 -10.61 20.11
C GLU A 202 24.68 -9.31 20.84
N GLU A 203 25.42 -8.22 20.64
CA GLU A 203 25.06 -6.90 21.18
C GLU A 203 23.72 -6.40 20.60
N ALA A 204 23.52 -6.53 19.29
CA ALA A 204 22.26 -6.16 18.64
C ALA A 204 21.09 -7.04 19.11
N PHE A 205 21.32 -8.34 19.30
CA PHE A 205 20.32 -9.28 19.82
C PHE A 205 19.98 -9.03 21.29
N ALA A 206 20.97 -8.69 22.11
CA ALA A 206 20.76 -8.26 23.49
C ALA A 206 19.94 -6.98 23.56
N TRP A 207 20.21 -6.01 22.68
CA TRP A 207 19.41 -4.80 22.56
C TRP A 207 17.95 -5.09 22.18
N ILE A 208 17.69 -5.96 21.20
CA ILE A 208 16.31 -6.40 20.86
C ILE A 208 15.63 -7.03 22.08
N ARG A 209 16.33 -7.93 22.79
CA ARG A 209 15.81 -8.62 23.97
C ARG A 209 15.50 -7.68 25.13
N SER A 210 16.17 -6.54 25.20
CA SER A 210 15.91 -5.51 26.22
C SER A 210 14.60 -4.74 25.99
N SER A 211 13.95 -4.92 24.84
CA SER A 211 12.62 -4.35 24.57
C SER A 211 11.65 -4.65 25.70
N ARG A 212 10.95 -3.61 26.15
CA ARG A 212 9.88 -3.67 27.14
C ARG A 212 8.82 -4.73 26.84
N PHE A 213 8.62 -5.07 25.57
CA PHE A 213 7.61 -6.04 25.13
C PHE A 213 8.19 -7.40 24.76
N PHE A 214 9.48 -7.65 24.98
CA PHE A 214 10.07 -8.95 24.70
C PHE A 214 9.72 -9.95 25.82
N SER A 215 9.22 -11.13 25.43
CA SER A 215 9.06 -12.28 26.31
C SER A 215 9.50 -13.54 25.56
N LYS A 216 10.45 -14.30 26.14
CA LYS A 216 10.94 -15.54 25.55
C LYS A 216 9.81 -16.55 25.35
N ALA A 217 8.99 -16.76 26.38
CA ALA A 217 7.88 -17.72 26.34
C ALA A 217 6.87 -17.37 25.24
N VAL A 218 6.48 -16.10 25.13
CA VAL A 218 5.55 -15.65 24.07
C VAL A 218 6.19 -15.76 22.69
N PHE A 219 7.48 -15.42 22.59
CA PHE A 219 8.21 -15.52 21.34
C PHE A 219 8.33 -16.97 20.86
N GLU A 220 8.63 -17.93 21.74
CA GLU A 220 8.76 -19.35 21.39
C GLU A 220 7.41 -20.00 21.07
N GLN A 221 6.33 -19.59 21.75
CA GLN A 221 4.97 -20.10 21.50
C GLN A 221 4.26 -19.40 20.32
N ARG A 222 4.93 -18.46 19.65
CA ARG A 222 4.33 -17.70 18.56
C ARG A 222 3.88 -18.62 17.41
N GLN A 223 2.75 -18.29 16.81
CA GLN A 223 2.38 -18.92 15.55
C GLN A 223 3.19 -18.30 14.39
N GLU A 224 4.02 -19.11 13.74
CA GLU A 224 4.81 -18.65 12.61
C GLU A 224 3.96 -18.40 11.37
N LYS A 225 4.10 -17.22 10.79
CA LYS A 225 3.49 -16.86 9.50
C LYS A 225 4.38 -17.32 8.34
N SER A 226 3.80 -17.36 7.14
CA SER A 226 4.53 -17.68 5.90
C SER A 226 5.80 -16.83 5.74
N ASP A 227 5.71 -15.53 6.06
CA ASP A 227 6.84 -14.61 6.00
C ASP A 227 7.94 -14.92 7.01
N ASP A 228 7.58 -15.41 8.20
CA ASP A 228 8.57 -15.76 9.22
C ASP A 228 9.39 -16.97 8.74
N ARG A 229 8.71 -18.00 8.24
CA ARG A 229 9.37 -19.18 7.63
C ARG A 229 10.25 -18.81 6.44
N ARG A 230 9.78 -17.89 5.59
CA ARG A 230 10.59 -17.36 4.47
C ARG A 230 11.83 -16.64 4.98
N ARG A 231 11.72 -15.82 6.02
CA ARG A 231 12.87 -15.10 6.62
C ARG A 231 13.89 -16.07 7.19
N VAL A 232 13.49 -17.06 7.99
CA VAL A 232 14.40 -18.11 8.50
C VAL A 232 15.25 -18.71 7.37
N LYS A 233 14.65 -19.00 6.21
CA LYS A 233 15.37 -19.58 5.07
C LYS A 233 16.29 -18.63 4.32
N THR A 234 15.99 -17.32 4.31
CA THR A 234 16.60 -16.36 3.38
C THR A 234 17.39 -15.22 4.05
N ARG A 235 17.24 -15.08 5.37
CA ARG A 235 17.76 -13.97 6.18
C ARG A 235 18.64 -14.50 7.29
N GLY A 236 19.96 -14.42 7.09
CA GLY A 236 20.95 -15.06 7.96
C GLY A 236 20.93 -14.57 9.40
N MET A 237 20.85 -13.25 9.62
CA MET A 237 20.79 -12.65 10.96
C MET A 237 19.48 -13.01 11.66
N TYR A 238 18.34 -12.91 10.96
CA TYR A 238 17.04 -13.34 11.49
C TYR A 238 17.05 -14.81 11.93
N ARG A 239 17.60 -15.71 11.10
CA ARG A 239 17.73 -17.13 11.42
C ARG A 239 18.56 -17.35 12.67
N ARG A 240 19.75 -16.74 12.76
CA ARG A 240 20.63 -16.86 13.95
C ARG A 240 19.94 -16.36 15.22
N PHE A 241 19.18 -15.27 15.14
CA PHE A 241 18.39 -14.80 16.28
C PHE A 241 17.40 -15.86 16.77
N VAL A 242 16.63 -16.46 15.84
CA VAL A 242 15.55 -17.40 16.17
C VAL A 242 16.06 -18.77 16.57
N GLU A 243 17.00 -19.33 15.82
CA GLU A 243 17.41 -20.74 15.93
C GLU A 243 18.65 -20.95 16.82
N GLU A 244 19.47 -19.92 17.03
CA GLU A 244 20.74 -20.03 17.77
C GLU A 244 20.73 -19.18 19.05
N PHE A 245 20.44 -17.88 18.94
CA PHE A 245 20.52 -16.96 20.08
C PHE A 245 19.43 -17.19 21.13
N ILE A 246 18.15 -17.15 20.73
CA ILE A 246 17.00 -17.23 21.65
C ILE A 246 16.96 -18.54 22.45
N PRO A 247 17.18 -19.73 21.85
CA PRO A 247 17.17 -21.00 22.59
C PRO A 247 18.21 -21.03 23.72
N CYS A 248 19.37 -20.43 23.52
CA CYS A 248 20.45 -20.34 24.50
C CYS A 248 20.23 -19.28 25.60
N GLN A 249 19.24 -18.40 25.46
CA GLN A 249 18.97 -17.38 26.47
C GLN A 249 18.24 -17.99 27.68
N PRO A 250 18.54 -17.54 28.91
CA PRO A 250 17.74 -17.93 30.07
C PRO A 250 16.29 -17.49 29.85
N GLY A 251 15.35 -18.33 30.25
CA GLY A 251 13.96 -17.92 30.38
C GLY A 251 13.94 -16.74 31.35
N VAL A 252 13.50 -15.57 30.89
CA VAL A 252 13.11 -14.53 31.83
C VAL A 252 11.78 -15.02 32.40
N ASP A 253 11.71 -15.27 33.71
CA ASP A 253 10.49 -15.60 34.46
C ASP A 253 9.46 -14.44 34.47
N SER A 254 9.40 -13.64 33.40
CA SER A 254 8.44 -12.53 33.26
C SER A 254 7.06 -12.99 32.79
N SER A 255 6.63 -14.21 33.14
CA SER A 255 5.24 -14.62 32.90
C SER A 255 4.24 -13.71 33.65
N GLU A 256 4.68 -13.02 34.70
CA GLU A 256 3.85 -12.10 35.50
C GLU A 256 3.82 -10.64 35.00
N LEU A 257 4.61 -10.26 33.98
CA LEU A 257 4.77 -8.85 33.55
C LEU A 257 4.57 -8.62 32.04
N VAL A 258 4.10 -9.61 31.28
CA VAL A 258 3.78 -9.40 29.86
C VAL A 258 2.55 -8.52 29.76
N MET A 259 2.75 -7.26 29.38
CA MET A 259 1.65 -6.35 29.10
C MET A 259 0.70 -6.97 28.08
N SER A 260 -0.57 -7.03 28.44
CA SER A 260 -1.63 -7.44 27.53
C SER A 260 -1.71 -6.46 26.36
N ARG A 261 -2.25 -6.93 25.25
CA ARG A 261 -2.50 -6.10 24.08
C ARG A 261 -3.37 -4.86 24.39
N GLY A 262 -4.33 -4.99 25.31
CA GLY A 262 -5.17 -3.87 25.75
C GLY A 262 -4.39 -2.82 26.54
N GLU A 263 -3.48 -3.24 27.42
CA GLU A 263 -2.61 -2.33 28.17
C GLU A 263 -1.62 -1.61 27.24
N VAL A 264 -1.06 -2.30 26.24
CA VAL A 264 -0.18 -1.67 25.24
C VAL A 264 -0.95 -0.68 24.38
N LEU A 265 -2.18 -1.00 23.97
CA LEU A 265 -3.06 -0.04 23.28
C LEU A 265 -3.30 1.20 24.14
N SER A 266 -3.72 1.03 25.40
CA SER A 266 -3.96 2.17 26.32
C SER A 266 -2.70 3.03 26.50
N ALA A 267 -1.55 2.39 26.72
CA ALA A 267 -0.27 3.08 26.84
C ALA A 267 0.12 3.82 25.56
N ALA A 268 -0.09 3.22 24.39
CA ALA A 268 0.18 3.86 23.09
C ALA A 268 -0.72 5.08 22.87
N LEU A 269 -2.03 4.94 23.09
CA LEU A 269 -2.98 6.04 22.94
C LEU A 269 -2.64 7.20 23.88
N THR A 270 -2.21 6.90 25.11
CA THR A 270 -1.79 7.90 26.09
C THR A 270 -0.48 8.58 25.71
N THR A 271 0.55 7.80 25.36
CA THR A 271 1.89 8.32 25.04
C THR A 271 1.86 9.22 23.81
N PHE A 272 1.08 8.85 22.78
CA PHE A 272 1.06 9.56 21.50
C PHE A 272 -0.19 10.43 21.29
N SER A 273 -1.01 10.62 22.34
CA SER A 273 -2.24 11.43 22.31
C SER A 273 -3.21 11.06 21.18
N LYS A 274 -3.55 9.76 21.09
CA LYS A 274 -4.36 9.16 20.00
C LYS A 274 -5.78 8.76 20.39
N GLN A 275 -6.27 9.18 21.56
CA GLN A 275 -7.57 8.80 22.09
C GLN A 275 -8.74 9.22 21.17
N GLU A 276 -8.71 10.43 20.62
CA GLU A 276 -9.77 10.94 19.73
C GLU A 276 -9.78 10.20 18.39
N GLU A 277 -8.61 9.94 17.82
CA GLU A 277 -8.46 9.17 16.58
C GLU A 277 -8.98 7.73 16.77
N TYR A 278 -8.58 7.08 17.87
CA TYR A 278 -9.09 5.77 18.26
C TYR A 278 -10.61 5.75 18.43
N LYS A 279 -11.16 6.74 19.15
CA LYS A 279 -12.61 6.86 19.34
C LYS A 279 -13.34 6.98 18.00
N ARG A 280 -12.88 7.87 17.11
CA ARG A 280 -13.46 8.04 15.77
C ARG A 280 -13.43 6.75 14.96
N MET A 281 -12.30 6.03 14.97
CA MET A 281 -12.15 4.78 14.23
C MET A 281 -13.07 3.68 14.77
N THR A 282 -13.12 3.52 16.09
CA THR A 282 -13.99 2.51 16.73
C THR A 282 -15.47 2.86 16.60
N ASP A 283 -15.86 4.12 16.72
CA ASP A 283 -17.26 4.56 16.50
C ASP A 283 -17.70 4.31 15.05
N THR A 284 -16.84 4.62 14.08
CA THR A 284 -17.11 4.34 12.66
C THR A 284 -17.27 2.83 12.41
N TYR A 285 -16.37 2.02 12.97
CA TYR A 285 -16.43 0.57 12.86
C TYR A 285 -17.70 -0.01 13.51
N ARG A 286 -18.04 0.42 14.72
CA ARG A 286 -19.24 -0.01 15.44
C ARG A 286 -20.50 0.34 14.69
N ALA A 287 -20.59 1.55 14.12
CA ALA A 287 -21.71 1.95 13.27
C ALA A 287 -21.83 1.06 12.03
N ALA A 288 -20.72 0.81 11.33
CA ALA A 288 -20.72 -0.05 10.15
C ALA A 288 -21.07 -1.51 10.49
N LEU A 289 -20.59 -2.04 11.61
CA LEU A 289 -20.90 -3.38 12.09
C LEU A 289 -22.38 -3.49 12.48
N ALA A 290 -22.92 -2.51 13.22
CA ALA A 290 -24.33 -2.46 13.58
C ALA A 290 -25.22 -2.41 12.34
N GLU A 291 -24.88 -1.59 11.34
CA GLU A 291 -25.57 -1.53 10.06
C GLU A 291 -25.55 -2.87 9.33
N LYS A 292 -24.37 -3.49 9.23
CA LYS A 292 -24.20 -4.79 8.57
C LYS A 292 -25.03 -5.88 9.26
N THR A 293 -24.91 -6.00 10.57
CA THR A 293 -25.64 -7.00 11.36
C THR A 293 -27.16 -6.80 11.26
N LEU A 294 -27.64 -5.56 11.27
CA LEU A 294 -29.06 -5.26 11.05
C LEU A 294 -29.50 -5.72 9.66
N PHE A 295 -28.73 -5.42 8.62
CA PHE A 295 -29.07 -5.83 7.26
C PHE A 295 -28.99 -7.35 7.02
N GLU A 296 -28.13 -8.06 7.75
CA GLU A 296 -28.11 -9.53 7.76
C GLU A 296 -29.40 -10.11 8.37
N LYS A 297 -29.89 -9.54 9.48
CA LYS A 297 -31.18 -9.91 10.09
C LYS A 297 -32.37 -9.58 9.19
N ILE A 298 -32.33 -8.41 8.53
CA ILE A 298 -33.32 -8.01 7.53
C ILE A 298 -33.33 -9.00 6.36
N ALA A 299 -32.15 -9.39 5.85
CA ALA A 299 -32.03 -10.35 4.77
C ALA A 299 -32.64 -11.71 5.14
N TYR A 300 -32.37 -12.21 6.35
CA TYR A 300 -32.94 -13.46 6.87
C TYR A 300 -34.47 -13.42 6.99
N THR A 301 -35.03 -12.23 7.17
CA THR A 301 -36.47 -12.01 7.32
C THR A 301 -37.24 -12.08 6.00
N ILE A 302 -36.56 -11.89 4.86
CA ILE A 302 -37.19 -11.83 3.54
C ILE A 302 -37.14 -13.21 2.89
N PRO A 303 -38.28 -13.78 2.43
CA PRO A 303 -38.34 -15.12 1.83
C PRO A 303 -37.89 -15.11 0.36
N LEU A 304 -36.72 -14.54 0.08
CA LEU A 304 -36.10 -14.47 -1.24
C LEU A 304 -34.61 -14.81 -1.15
N THR A 305 -34.05 -15.25 -2.27
CA THR A 305 -32.61 -15.49 -2.43
C THR A 305 -32.04 -14.67 -3.58
N ASP A 306 -30.70 -14.60 -3.63
CA ASP A 306 -29.92 -14.13 -4.77
C ASP A 306 -30.30 -12.71 -5.25
N ASP A 307 -30.38 -12.53 -6.57
CA ASP A 307 -30.67 -11.24 -7.21
C ASP A 307 -31.98 -10.61 -6.74
N LYS A 308 -32.99 -11.43 -6.41
CA LYS A 308 -34.28 -10.94 -5.92
C LYS A 308 -34.14 -10.36 -4.52
N LEU A 309 -33.37 -11.01 -3.64
CA LEU A 309 -33.06 -10.48 -2.32
C LEU A 309 -32.24 -9.19 -2.43
N ASN A 310 -31.19 -9.18 -3.24
CA ASN A 310 -30.34 -8.01 -3.46
C ASN A 310 -31.11 -6.80 -4.01
N LEU A 311 -32.10 -7.03 -4.87
CA LEU A 311 -33.00 -5.98 -5.35
C LEU A 311 -33.79 -5.35 -4.19
N VAL A 312 -34.32 -6.18 -3.28
CA VAL A 312 -35.08 -5.70 -2.12
C VAL A 312 -34.18 -4.97 -1.15
N LEU A 313 -33.01 -5.51 -0.78
CA LEU A 313 -32.08 -4.86 0.14
C LEU A 313 -31.62 -3.49 -0.37
N ARG A 314 -31.40 -3.37 -1.70
CA ARG A 314 -31.12 -2.08 -2.33
C ARG A 314 -32.34 -1.15 -2.30
N GLY A 315 -33.53 -1.71 -2.52
CA GLY A 315 -34.78 -0.99 -2.39
C GLY A 315 -34.97 -0.44 -0.98
N MET A 316 -34.65 -1.22 0.06
CA MET A 316 -34.76 -0.80 1.46
C MET A 316 -33.95 0.47 1.71
N LYS A 317 -32.70 0.54 1.25
CA LYS A 317 -31.87 1.74 1.43
C LYS A 317 -32.40 2.99 0.70
N ARG A 318 -33.05 2.79 -0.44
CA ARG A 318 -33.49 3.88 -1.34
C ARG A 318 -34.88 4.39 -1.07
N TRP A 319 -35.79 3.49 -0.69
CA TRP A 319 -37.22 3.75 -0.57
C TRP A 319 -37.68 3.90 0.88
N VAL A 320 -36.82 3.67 1.85
CA VAL A 320 -37.17 3.79 3.26
C VAL A 320 -36.46 5.00 3.85
N PHE A 321 -37.17 5.73 4.70
CA PHE A 321 -36.64 6.75 5.60
C PHE A 321 -37.17 6.46 7.01
N PHE A 322 -36.65 7.16 8.01
CA PHE A 322 -37.11 7.00 9.38
C PHE A 322 -37.81 8.28 9.85
N ASP A 323 -39.00 8.11 10.42
CA ASP A 323 -39.75 9.16 11.09
C ASP A 323 -39.90 8.78 12.57
N HIS A 324 -39.40 9.61 13.48
CA HIS A 324 -39.36 9.35 14.92
C HIS A 324 -38.88 7.92 15.29
N GLY A 325 -37.88 7.42 14.56
CA GLY A 325 -37.30 6.09 14.78
C GLY A 325 -38.04 4.92 14.11
N ARG A 326 -39.11 5.19 13.36
CA ARG A 326 -39.92 4.17 12.67
C ARG A 326 -39.70 4.20 11.15
N PRO A 327 -39.57 3.03 10.49
CA PRO A 327 -39.38 2.96 9.05
C PRO A 327 -40.65 3.37 8.29
N CYS A 328 -40.48 4.24 7.29
CA CYS A 328 -41.54 4.77 6.44
C CYS A 328 -41.11 4.73 4.96
N LEU A 329 -42.07 4.54 4.04
CA LEU A 329 -41.80 4.57 2.61
C LEU A 329 -41.81 6.00 2.06
N ARG A 330 -40.78 6.38 1.30
CA ARG A 330 -40.76 7.63 0.53
C ARG A 330 -41.36 7.47 -0.87
N ASN A 331 -41.80 8.58 -1.44
CA ASN A 331 -42.42 8.62 -2.78
C ASN A 331 -41.40 8.59 -3.92
N GLU A 332 -40.16 9.03 -3.67
CA GLU A 332 -39.07 9.06 -4.64
C GLU A 332 -37.83 8.34 -4.09
N ALA A 333 -37.15 7.56 -4.92
CA ALA A 333 -35.95 6.84 -4.50
C ALA A 333 -34.80 7.81 -4.22
N GLU A 334 -34.14 7.67 -3.07
CA GLU A 334 -32.88 8.36 -2.80
C GLU A 334 -31.73 7.63 -3.47
N LEU A 335 -31.17 8.24 -4.52
CA LEU A 335 -30.10 7.65 -5.32
C LEU A 335 -28.71 8.08 -4.83
N ASP A 336 -28.63 9.11 -3.99
CA ASP A 336 -27.39 9.52 -3.34
C ASP A 336 -27.17 8.66 -2.10
N ASP A 337 -26.16 7.78 -2.15
CA ASP A 337 -25.82 6.90 -1.04
C ASP A 337 -25.47 7.67 0.25
N ASN A 338 -25.03 8.94 0.16
CA ASN A 338 -24.75 9.78 1.33
C ASN A 338 -26.02 10.34 2.01
N LYS A 339 -27.16 10.34 1.30
CA LYS A 339 -28.46 10.80 1.82
C LYS A 339 -29.37 9.64 2.24
N GLN A 340 -28.97 8.42 1.94
CA GLN A 340 -29.66 7.22 2.44
C GLN A 340 -29.46 7.12 3.96
N PRO A 341 -30.48 6.70 4.71
CA PRO A 341 -30.37 6.61 6.16
C PRO A 341 -29.39 5.50 6.55
N VAL A 342 -28.63 5.73 7.63
CA VAL A 342 -27.93 4.67 8.37
C VAL A 342 -28.94 4.06 9.33
N TRP A 343 -29.50 2.91 8.97
CA TRP A 343 -30.66 2.33 9.67
C TRP A 343 -30.35 2.10 11.14
N SER A 344 -29.19 1.52 11.44
CA SER A 344 -28.72 1.22 12.79
C SER A 344 -28.62 2.45 13.71
N GLN A 345 -28.41 3.64 13.16
CA GLN A 345 -28.38 4.91 13.92
C GLN A 345 -29.75 5.58 14.01
N ALA A 346 -30.66 5.22 13.11
CA ALA A 346 -32.00 5.79 13.05
C ALA A 346 -33.02 5.05 13.94
N LEU A 347 -32.67 3.90 14.51
CA LEU A 347 -33.55 3.13 15.38
C LEU A 347 -33.72 3.78 16.76
N SER A 348 -34.89 3.63 17.36
CA SER A 348 -35.03 3.74 18.82
C SER A 348 -34.23 2.62 19.50
N PRO A 349 -33.81 2.78 20.79
CA PRO A 349 -33.04 1.77 21.52
C PRO A 349 -33.60 0.34 21.47
N ASP A 350 -34.94 0.19 21.43
CA ASP A 350 -35.65 -1.10 21.31
C ASP A 350 -36.31 -1.31 19.93
N GLY A 351 -35.91 -0.54 18.92
CA GLY A 351 -36.58 -0.45 17.62
C GLY A 351 -36.27 -1.58 16.64
N GLU A 352 -35.32 -2.47 16.95
CA GLU A 352 -34.89 -3.52 16.03
C GLU A 352 -36.04 -4.48 15.67
N ASP A 353 -36.74 -5.01 16.69
CA ASP A 353 -37.88 -5.92 16.48
C ASP A 353 -39.05 -5.26 15.73
N GLU A 354 -39.22 -3.95 15.90
CA GLU A 354 -40.21 -3.18 15.15
C GLU A 354 -39.82 -3.08 13.67
N VAL A 355 -38.55 -2.80 13.38
CA VAL A 355 -38.04 -2.78 12.00
C VAL A 355 -38.15 -4.15 11.34
N LEU A 356 -37.76 -5.23 12.02
CA LEU A 356 -37.86 -6.56 11.44
C LEU A 356 -39.31 -6.95 11.14
N ARG A 357 -40.26 -6.61 12.03
CA ARG A 357 -41.70 -6.78 11.75
C ARG A 357 -42.15 -5.94 10.57
N TRP A 358 -41.80 -4.66 10.54
CA TRP A 358 -42.14 -3.79 9.43
C TRP A 358 -41.60 -4.31 8.09
N VAL A 359 -40.38 -4.84 8.07
CA VAL A 359 -39.81 -5.43 6.86
C VAL A 359 -40.62 -6.64 6.40
N LYS A 360 -41.05 -7.53 7.31
CA LYS A 360 -41.94 -8.67 6.95
C LYS A 360 -43.19 -8.19 6.22
N ASP A 361 -43.75 -7.07 6.68
CA ASP A 361 -45.01 -6.54 6.16
C ASP A 361 -44.83 -5.73 4.86
N ASN A 362 -43.66 -5.14 4.61
CA ASN A 362 -43.47 -4.13 3.56
C ASN A 362 -42.47 -4.50 2.45
N TRP A 363 -41.73 -5.63 2.56
CA TRP A 363 -40.70 -5.96 1.57
C TRP A 363 -41.24 -6.16 0.14
N LEU A 364 -42.49 -6.62 -0.02
CA LEU A 364 -43.15 -6.77 -1.34
C LEU A 364 -43.34 -5.42 -2.03
N GLU A 365 -43.76 -4.40 -1.28
CA GLU A 365 -43.96 -3.05 -1.79
C GLU A 365 -42.62 -2.41 -2.17
N VAL A 366 -41.60 -2.55 -1.32
CA VAL A 366 -40.23 -2.09 -1.61
C VAL A 366 -39.68 -2.74 -2.87
N LYS A 367 -39.89 -4.06 -3.03
CA LYS A 367 -39.52 -4.80 -4.24
C LYS A 367 -40.20 -4.24 -5.47
N SER A 368 -41.51 -4.01 -5.40
CA SER A 368 -42.32 -3.48 -6.50
C SER A 368 -41.81 -2.11 -6.96
N ARG A 369 -41.55 -1.20 -6.01
CA ARG A 369 -41.02 0.13 -6.29
C ARG A 369 -39.64 0.08 -6.94
N GLU A 370 -38.71 -0.70 -6.39
CA GLU A 370 -37.36 -0.79 -6.93
C GLU A 370 -37.33 -1.49 -8.29
N GLN A 371 -38.13 -2.54 -8.48
CA GLN A 371 -38.29 -3.19 -9.79
C GLN A 371 -38.86 -2.22 -10.82
N GLY A 372 -39.91 -1.46 -10.46
CA GLY A 372 -40.52 -0.45 -11.32
C GLY A 372 -39.51 0.61 -11.75
N ARG A 373 -38.67 1.07 -10.83
CA ARG A 373 -37.59 2.04 -11.11
C ARG A 373 -36.54 1.47 -12.06
N VAL A 374 -36.05 0.24 -11.80
CA VAL A 374 -35.09 -0.44 -12.66
C VAL A 374 -35.65 -0.63 -14.08
N ASN A 375 -36.92 -1.01 -14.20
CA ASN A 375 -37.58 -1.18 -15.50
C ASN A 375 -37.71 0.17 -16.24
N LYS A 376 -38.15 1.24 -15.57
CA LYS A 376 -38.22 2.59 -16.15
C LYS A 376 -36.85 3.06 -16.65
N ALA A 377 -35.79 2.87 -15.86
CA ALA A 377 -34.43 3.24 -16.23
C ALA A 377 -33.92 2.43 -17.45
N LYS A 378 -34.22 1.13 -17.51
CA LYS A 378 -33.89 0.29 -18.68
C LYS A 378 -34.62 0.76 -19.94
N SER A 379 -35.91 1.07 -19.84
CA SER A 379 -36.70 1.58 -20.96
C SER A 379 -36.20 2.94 -21.44
N ALA A 380 -35.81 3.83 -20.53
CA ALA A 380 -35.23 5.14 -20.88
C ALA A 380 -33.91 4.99 -21.65
N ARG A 381 -32.97 4.16 -21.15
CA ARG A 381 -31.69 3.88 -21.83
C ARG A 381 -31.89 3.26 -23.21
N LYS A 382 -32.88 2.38 -23.36
CA LYS A 382 -33.21 1.79 -24.66
C LYS A 382 -33.67 2.86 -25.66
N ARG A 383 -34.56 3.77 -25.23
CA ARG A 383 -35.03 4.88 -26.06
C ARG A 383 -33.91 5.86 -26.42
N GLU A 384 -33.02 6.18 -25.48
CA GLU A 384 -31.84 7.01 -25.76
C GLU A 384 -30.93 6.38 -26.81
N ARG A 385 -30.67 5.07 -26.70
CA ARG A 385 -29.88 4.33 -27.69
C ARG A 385 -30.55 4.31 -29.06
N GLU A 386 -31.85 4.04 -29.13
CA GLU A 386 -32.61 4.07 -30.38
C GLU A 386 -32.59 5.47 -31.02
N ASN A 387 -32.71 6.53 -30.21
CA ASN A 387 -32.60 7.92 -30.68
C ASN A 387 -31.20 8.26 -31.19
N GLN A 388 -30.15 7.79 -30.49
CA GLN A 388 -28.77 7.99 -30.91
C GLN A 388 -28.46 7.27 -32.23
N GLU A 389 -28.89 6.00 -32.35
CA GLU A 389 -28.75 5.22 -33.58
C GLU A 389 -29.50 5.88 -34.75
N ARG A 390 -30.68 6.47 -34.50
CA ARG A 390 -31.43 7.24 -35.50
C ARG A 390 -30.69 8.51 -35.93
N ALA A 391 -30.19 9.29 -34.97
CA ALA A 391 -29.43 10.51 -35.26
C ALA A 391 -28.14 10.23 -36.04
N ASP A 392 -27.47 9.12 -35.76
CA ASP A 392 -26.25 8.71 -36.47
C ASP A 392 -26.56 8.26 -37.92
N ARG A 393 -27.72 7.62 -38.17
CA ARG A 393 -28.18 7.32 -39.54
C ARG A 393 -28.48 8.60 -40.32
N GLU A 394 -29.22 9.54 -39.74
CA GLU A 394 -29.55 10.81 -40.38
C GLU A 394 -28.30 11.65 -40.71
N ARG A 395 -27.27 11.60 -39.84
CA ARG A 395 -25.96 12.23 -40.11
C ARG A 395 -25.21 11.57 -41.27
N LYS A 396 -25.26 10.25 -41.39
CA LYS A 396 -24.65 9.51 -42.51
C LYS A 396 -25.35 9.81 -43.82
N GLU A 397 -26.68 9.88 -43.82
CA GLU A 397 -27.47 10.24 -45.01
C GLU A 397 -27.21 11.67 -45.48
N LYS A 398 -27.11 12.64 -44.56
CA LYS A 398 -26.73 14.03 -44.90
C LYS A 398 -25.31 14.15 -45.43
N LYS A 399 -24.35 13.39 -44.89
CA LYS A 399 -22.98 13.31 -45.43
C LYS A 399 -22.90 12.62 -46.79
N GLY A 400 -23.78 11.64 -47.06
CA GLY A 400 -23.90 11.03 -48.39
C GLY A 400 -24.41 12.02 -49.42
N ARG A 401 -25.53 12.71 -49.11
CA ARG A 401 -26.11 13.74 -49.98
C ARG A 401 -25.18 14.92 -50.28
N SER A 402 -24.44 15.41 -49.28
CA SER A 402 -23.46 16.49 -49.52
C SER A 402 -22.28 16.06 -50.39
N ARG A 403 -21.95 14.76 -50.41
CA ARG A 403 -20.89 14.20 -51.26
C ARG A 403 -21.37 14.00 -52.69
N ASP A 404 -22.62 13.58 -52.85
CA ASP A 404 -23.29 13.47 -54.15
C ASP A 404 -23.55 14.86 -54.78
N GLU A 405 -23.88 15.88 -53.96
CA GLU A 405 -24.01 17.28 -54.42
C GLU A 405 -22.65 17.92 -54.80
N GLU A 406 -21.56 17.64 -54.05
CA GLU A 406 -20.20 18.06 -54.42
C GLU A 406 -19.70 17.36 -55.71
N ASP A 407 -20.11 16.11 -55.96
CA ASP A 407 -19.78 15.39 -57.19
C ASP A 407 -20.67 15.84 -58.38
N GLU A 408 -21.93 16.24 -58.16
CA GLU A 408 -22.77 16.85 -59.22
C GLU A 408 -22.29 18.26 -59.62
N GLU A 409 -21.80 19.09 -58.69
CA GLU A 409 -21.20 20.40 -59.05
C GLU A 409 -19.88 20.24 -59.82
N ARG A 410 -19.19 19.10 -59.67
CA ARG A 410 -17.97 18.77 -60.41
C ARG A 410 -18.24 18.21 -61.81
N VAL A 411 -19.48 17.79 -62.09
CA VAL A 411 -19.95 17.21 -63.36
C VAL A 411 -20.96 18.16 -64.04
N MET A 412 -20.66 19.46 -64.08
CA MET A 412 -21.25 20.40 -65.04
C MET A 412 -20.27 20.63 -66.21
N PRO A 413 -20.58 20.17 -67.45
CA PRO A 413 -19.69 20.28 -68.59
C PRO A 413 -19.69 21.70 -69.18
N TRP A 414 -18.48 22.21 -69.45
CA TRP A 414 -18.25 23.29 -70.41
C TRP A 414 -18.74 22.86 -71.81
N ASN A 415 -20.00 23.11 -72.14
CA ASN A 415 -20.48 23.02 -73.51
C ASN A 415 -19.99 24.23 -74.31
N ARG A 416 -18.78 24.09 -74.88
CA ARG A 416 -18.39 24.79 -76.09
C ARG A 416 -19.20 24.22 -77.26
N THR A 417 -20.10 25.00 -77.81
CA THR A 417 -20.59 24.79 -79.17
C THR A 417 -19.87 25.80 -80.07
N VAL A 418 -18.96 25.30 -80.89
CA VAL A 418 -18.34 26.01 -82.01
C VAL A 418 -18.76 25.27 -83.27
N THR A 419 -19.41 25.98 -84.20
CA THR A 419 -19.37 25.90 -85.69
C THR A 419 -20.67 26.51 -86.23
N SER A 420 -20.65 27.75 -86.69
CA SER A 420 -20.28 28.22 -88.05
C SER A 420 -21.33 27.91 -89.12
N GLN A 421 -21.93 28.95 -89.69
CA GLN A 421 -22.24 28.97 -91.12
C GLN A 421 -22.31 30.41 -91.64
N CYS A 422 -21.65 30.59 -92.79
CA CYS A 422 -21.49 31.81 -93.57
C CYS A 422 -22.82 32.30 -94.18
N GLY A 423 -22.87 33.61 -94.40
CA GLY A 423 -23.86 34.34 -95.18
C GLY A 423 -23.59 35.83 -95.06
#